data_AF-A0A395UU45-F1
#
_entry.id   AF-A0A395UU45-F1
#
_cell.length_a   1.000
_cell.length_b   1.000
_cell.length_c   1.000
_cell.angle_alpha   90.00
_cell.angle_beta   90.00
_cell.angle_gamma   90.00
#
_symmetry.space_group_name_H-M   'P 1'
#
loop_
_entity.id
_entity.type
_entity.pdbx_description
1 polymer ?
#
loop_
_entity_poly.entity_id
_entity_poly.type
_entity_poly.pdbx_seq_one_letter_code
_entity_poly.pdbx_strand_id
1 'polypeptide(L)'
;MVVQHNMQAANANRMLNVTTSAQSKSTEKLSSGYRINRAADDAAGLTISEKMRKQIRGLDQASTNAQDGVSSVQTAEGALTEVHSML
;
A
#
# COMPACT_ATOMS: atom_id res chain seq x y z
N MET A 1 -45.36 26.58 -19.93
CA MET A 1 -44.29 25.72 -20.47
C MET A 1 -43.18 26.65 -20.93
N VAL A 2 -42.07 26.74 -20.19
CA VAL A 2 -40.99 27.68 -20.53
C VAL A 2 -40.01 26.99 -21.47
N VAL A 3 -39.92 27.47 -22.71
CA VAL A 3 -39.08 26.90 -23.79
C VAL A 3 -37.59 27.22 -23.58
N GLN A 4 -37.25 28.20 -22.74
CA GLN A 4 -35.86 28.63 -22.51
C GLN A 4 -34.99 27.65 -21.71
N HIS A 5 -35.57 26.76 -20.91
CA HIS A 5 -34.81 25.84 -20.08
C HIS A 5 -35.49 24.48 -19.95
N ASN A 6 -34.78 23.44 -20.39
CA ASN A 6 -35.22 22.06 -20.28
C ASN A 6 -34.67 21.44 -18.98
N MET A 7 -35.44 21.59 -17.90
CA MET A 7 -35.09 21.07 -16.58
C MET A 7 -34.99 19.54 -16.54
N GLN A 8 -35.75 18.81 -17.38
CA GLN A 8 -35.67 17.36 -17.47
C GLN A 8 -34.33 16.92 -18.09
N ALA A 9 -33.92 17.55 -19.19
CA ALA A 9 -32.62 17.32 -19.80
C ALA A 9 -31.47 17.71 -18.85
N ALA A 10 -31.60 18.82 -18.11
CA ALA A 10 -30.60 19.22 -17.12
C ALA A 10 -30.46 18.21 -15.97
N ASN A 11 -31.57 17.65 -15.49
CA ASN A 11 -31.53 16.60 -14.46
C ASN A 11 -30.94 15.29 -15.00
N ALA A 12 -31.30 14.89 -16.22
CA ALA A 12 -30.72 13.72 -16.88
C ALA A 12 -29.20 13.86 -17.06
N ASN A 13 -28.72 15.03 -17.47
CA ASN A 13 -27.29 15.32 -17.57
C ASN A 13 -26.59 15.29 -16.20
N ARG A 14 -27.23 15.83 -15.15
CA ARG A 14 -26.70 15.72 -13.78
C ARG A 14 -26.56 14.27 -13.34
N MET A 15 -27.57 13.43 -13.57
CA MET A 15 -27.52 12.00 -13.24
C MET A 15 -26.46 11.26 -14.06
N LEU A 16 -26.33 11.57 -15.36
CA LEU A 16 -25.28 11.02 -16.20
C LEU A 16 -23.89 11.32 -15.63
N ASN A 17 -23.61 12.57 -15.25
CA ASN A 17 -22.32 12.96 -14.68
C ASN A 17 -22.00 12.22 -13.36
N VAL A 18 -23.01 11.99 -12.52
CA VAL A 18 -22.85 11.19 -11.28
C VAL A 18 -22.47 9.75 -11.62
N THR A 19 -23.19 9.12 -12.55
CA THR A 19 -22.93 7.74 -12.99
C THR A 19 -21.56 7.60 -13.65
N THR A 20 -21.20 8.52 -14.55
CA THR A 20 -19.87 8.55 -15.19
C THR A 20 -18.77 8.68 -14.15
N SER A 21 -18.93 9.56 -13.15
CA SER A 21 -17.95 9.72 -12.08
C SER A 21 -17.80 8.45 -11.22
N ALA A 22 -18.90 7.77 -10.92
CA ALA A 22 -18.88 6.50 -10.20
C ALA A 22 -18.19 5.40 -11.02
N GLN A 23 -18.48 5.31 -12.31
CA GLN A 23 -17.85 4.36 -13.22
C GLN A 23 -16.34 4.59 -13.32
N SER A 24 -15.89 5.84 -13.47
CA SER A 24 -14.46 6.17 -13.51
C SER A 24 -13.73 5.74 -12.23
N LYS A 25 -14.32 5.95 -11.05
CA LYS A 25 -13.75 5.49 -9.77
C LYS A 25 -13.65 3.96 -9.69
N SER A 26 -14.66 3.24 -10.17
CA SER A 26 -14.65 1.78 -10.22
C SER A 26 -13.56 1.26 -11.16
N THR A 27 -13.42 1.87 -12.34
CA THR A 27 -12.36 1.55 -13.30
C THR A 27 -10.96 1.84 -12.73
N GLU A 28 -10.77 2.95 -11.99
CA GLU A 28 -9.51 3.25 -11.30
C GLU A 28 -9.13 2.14 -10.30
N LYS A 29 -10.08 1.70 -9.47
CA LYS A 29 -9.87 0.61 -8.51
C LYS A 29 -9.52 -0.71 -9.20
N LEU A 30 -10.25 -1.06 -10.27
CA LEU A 30 -9.95 -2.25 -11.07
C LEU A 30 -8.56 -2.19 -11.71
N SER A 31 -8.19 -1.05 -12.31
CA SER A 31 -6.90 -0.89 -12.98
C SER A 31 -5.73 -0.90 -12.00
N SER A 32 -5.90 -0.35 -10.80
CA SER A 32 -4.87 -0.32 -9.77
C SER A 32 -4.71 -1.64 -9.01
N GLY A 33 -5.76 -2.47 -8.98
CA GLY A 33 -5.87 -3.63 -8.10
C GLY A 33 -6.03 -3.30 -6.61
N TYR A 34 -6.03 -2.01 -6.24
CA TYR A 34 -6.19 -1.57 -4.85
C TYR A 34 -7.62 -1.08 -4.57
N ARG A 35 -8.14 -1.46 -3.41
CA ARG A 35 -9.45 -0.97 -2.93
C ARG A 35 -9.41 0.52 -2.57
N ILE A 36 -8.28 0.99 -2.04
CA ILE A 36 -8.06 2.37 -1.59
C ILE A 36 -6.91 2.95 -2.41
N ASN A 37 -7.23 3.89 -3.30
CA ASN A 37 -6.23 4.56 -4.14
C ASN A 37 -5.91 5.97 -3.62
N ARG A 38 -6.86 6.62 -2.95
CA ARG A 38 -6.73 7.99 -2.45
C ARG A 38 -7.19 8.08 -1.01
N ALA A 39 -6.65 9.05 -0.27
CA ALA A 39 -7.10 9.34 1.10
C ALA A 39 -8.59 9.70 1.18
N ALA A 40 -9.17 10.22 0.08
CA ALA A 40 -10.59 10.51 -0.03
C ALA A 40 -11.48 9.26 -0.11
N ASP A 41 -10.94 8.09 -0.48
CA ASP A 41 -11.70 6.83 -0.49
C ASP A 41 -11.86 6.28 0.93
N ASP A 42 -10.79 6.28 1.72
CA ASP A 42 -10.73 5.77 3.09
C ASP A 42 -9.43 6.26 3.78
N ALA A 43 -9.49 7.40 4.46
CA ALA A 43 -8.32 7.99 5.09
C ALA A 43 -7.76 7.11 6.23
N ALA A 44 -8.64 6.48 7.01
CA ALA A 44 -8.24 5.60 8.11
C ALA A 44 -7.62 4.31 7.56
N GLY A 45 -8.26 3.69 6.58
CA GLY A 45 -7.76 2.49 5.91
C GLY A 45 -6.43 2.72 5.21
N LEU A 46 -6.25 3.87 4.55
CA LEU A 46 -4.97 4.24 3.93
C LEU A 46 -3.88 4.37 4.99
N THR A 47 -4.15 5.08 6.10
CA THR A 47 -3.18 5.27 7.19
C THR A 47 -2.75 3.95 7.82
N ILE A 48 -3.71 3.04 8.07
CA ILE A 48 -3.43 1.71 8.60
C ILE A 48 -2.59 0.91 7.59
N SER A 49 -2.93 0.97 6.29
CA SER A 49 -2.19 0.26 5.25
C SER A 49 -0.74 0.75 5.14
N GLU A 50 -0.49 2.06 5.26
CA GLU A 50 0.85 2.64 5.26
C GLU A 50 1.63 2.27 6.52
N LYS A 51 0.97 2.25 7.69
CA LYS A 51 1.58 1.74 8.93
C LYS A 51 2.02 0.29 8.77
N MET A 52 1.17 -0.57 8.21
CA MET A 52 1.52 -1.97 7.96
C MET A 52 2.66 -2.10 6.95
N ARG A 53 2.64 -1.37 5.84
CA ARG A 53 3.74 -1.35 4.85
C ARG A 53 5.07 -0.94 5.50
N LYS A 54 5.04 0.06 6.38
CA LYS A 54 6.23 0.47 7.16
C LYS A 54 6.71 -0.65 8.09
N GLN A 55 5.80 -1.31 8.79
CA GLN A 55 6.13 -2.42 9.68
C GLN A 55 6.74 -3.60 8.91
N ILE A 56 6.16 -3.99 7.79
CA ILE A 56 6.67 -5.07 6.93
C ILE A 56 8.11 -4.77 6.51
N ARG A 57 8.38 -3.59 5.95
CA ARG A 57 9.75 -3.19 5.57
C ARG A 57 10.72 -3.18 6.76
N GLY A 58 10.25 -2.76 7.94
CA GLY A 58 11.05 -2.81 9.16
C GLY A 58 11.37 -4.23 9.62
N LEU A 59 10.41 -5.15 9.50
CA LEU A 59 10.59 -6.56 9.82
C LEU A 59 11.51 -7.27 8.82
N ASP A 60 11.39 -6.95 7.53
CA ASP A 60 12.29 -7.48 6.50
C ASP A 60 13.74 -7.10 6.79
N GLN A 61 14.00 -5.83 7.11
CA GLN A 61 15.34 -5.38 7.50
C GLN A 61 15.80 -6.02 8.82
N ALA A 62 14.91 -6.15 9.81
CA ALA A 62 15.25 -6.82 11.06
C ALA A 62 15.62 -8.29 10.84
N SER A 63 14.97 -8.98 9.90
CA SER A 63 15.31 -10.35 9.50
C SER A 63 16.71 -10.42 8.89
N THR A 64 17.03 -9.53 7.94
CA THR A 64 18.39 -9.44 7.37
C THR A 64 19.43 -9.14 8.45
N ASN A 65 19.18 -8.20 9.34
CA ASN A 65 20.10 -7.86 10.43
C ASN A 65 20.32 -9.05 11.39
N ALA A 66 19.27 -9.83 11.66
CA ALA A 66 19.40 -11.03 12.49
C ALA A 66 20.28 -12.08 11.79
N GLN A 67 20.12 -12.27 10.47
CA GLN A 67 20.95 -13.16 9.69
C GLN A 67 22.42 -12.73 9.68
N ASP A 68 22.69 -11.43 9.51
CA ASP A 68 24.05 -10.87 9.57
C ASP A 68 24.68 -11.06 10.95
N GLY A 69 23.89 -10.93 12.02
CA GLY A 69 24.29 -11.23 13.38
C GLY A 69 24.69 -12.71 13.55
N VAL A 70 23.90 -13.63 13.02
CA VAL A 70 24.21 -15.07 13.02
C VAL A 70 25.51 -15.35 12.27
N SER A 71 25.68 -14.79 11.07
CA SER A 71 26.90 -14.95 10.29
C SER A 71 28.14 -14.39 11.00
N SER A 72 27.99 -13.27 11.71
CA SER A 72 29.08 -12.70 12.52
C SER A 72 29.47 -13.61 13.69
N VAL A 73 28.48 -14.17 14.39
CA VAL A 73 28.72 -15.14 15.47
C VAL A 73 29.40 -16.39 14.94
N GLN A 74 28.93 -16.96 13.83
CA GLN A 74 29.56 -18.13 13.19
C GLN A 74 31.01 -17.84 12.77
N THR A 75 31.28 -16.64 12.27
CA THR A 75 32.65 -16.22 11.93
C THR A 75 33.55 -16.18 13.17
N ALA A 76 33.03 -15.65 14.29
CA ALA A 76 33.75 -15.62 15.56
C ALA A 76 33.97 -17.05 16.12
N GLU A 77 32.97 -17.93 16.06
CA GLU A 77 33.08 -19.34 16.48
C GLU A 77 34.14 -20.09 15.66
N GLY A 78 34.18 -19.88 14.34
CA GLY A 78 35.22 -20.44 13.47
C GLY A 78 36.63 -19.96 13.86
N ALA A 79 36.79 -18.67 14.12
CA ALA A 79 38.07 -18.11 14.57
C ALA A 79 38.50 -18.66 15.94
N LEU A 80 37.57 -18.80 16.90
CA LEU A 80 37.87 -19.36 18.22
C LEU A 80 38.25 -20.85 18.14
N THR A 81 37.66 -21.59 17.21
CA THR A 81 37.99 -23.00 16.97
C THR A 81 39.45 -23.15 16.51
N GLU A 82 39.93 -22.25 15.65
CA GLU A 82 41.33 -22.22 15.23
C GLU A 82 42.27 -21.91 16.41
N VAL A 83 41.93 -20.93 17.25
CA VAL A 83 42.69 -20.62 18.46
C VAL A 83 42.76 -21.81 19.41
N HIS A 84 41.65 -22.53 19.59
CA HIS A 84 41.63 -23.73 20.42
C HIS A 84 42.50 -24.85 19.85
N SER A 85 42.60 -24.95 18.53
CA SER A 85 43.42 -25.97 17.86
C SER A 85 44.93 -25.68 17.93
N MET A 86 45.31 -24.43 18.21
CA MET A 86 46.70 -24.00 18.42
C MET A 86 47.20 -24.19 19.87
N LEU A 87 46.29 -24.35 20.83
CA LEU A 87 46.60 -24.59 22.26
C LEU A 87 46.84 -26.08 22.52
#